data_AF-A0AAD2CV54-F1
#
_entry.id   AF-A0AAD2CV54-F1
#
_cell.length_a   1.000
_cell.length_b   1.000
_cell.length_c   1.000
_cell.angle_alpha   90.00
_cell.angle_beta   90.00
_cell.angle_gamma   90.00
#
_symmetry.space_group_name_H-M   'P 1'
#
loop_
_entity.id
_entity.type
_entity.pdbx_description
1 polymer ?
#
loop_
_entity_poly.entity_id
_entity_poly.type
_entity_poly.pdbx_seq_one_letter_code
_entity_poly.pdbx_strand_id
1 'polypeptide(L)'
;MSLEEKVAKLQAATDEAKAQIPVAKQALDMAQKQLADAKAKYQSLSPEKQATLQVNDTELPELIETELRAQNVYDTVLSKHATNERYLAAFKQKLGQ
;
A
#
# COMPACT_ATOMS: atom_id res chain seq x y z
N MET A 1 -5.28 -29.02 -16.07
CA MET A 1 -5.81 -28.29 -14.91
C MET A 1 -7.29 -28.00 -15.16
N SER A 2 -8.18 -28.57 -14.36
CA SER A 2 -9.64 -28.42 -14.49
C SER A 2 -10.08 -26.98 -14.16
N LEU A 3 -11.34 -26.65 -14.45
CA LEU A 3 -11.88 -25.33 -14.14
C LEU A 3 -12.04 -25.14 -12.62
N GLU A 4 -12.40 -26.21 -11.90
CA GLU A 4 -12.49 -26.26 -10.44
C GLU A 4 -11.12 -26.04 -9.79
N GLU A 5 -10.06 -26.66 -10.31
CA GLU A 5 -8.69 -26.44 -9.83
C GLU A 5 -8.24 -24.99 -10.03
N LYS A 6 -8.65 -24.36 -11.14
CA LYS A 6 -8.37 -22.93 -11.40
C LYS A 6 -9.11 -22.02 -10.43
N VAL A 7 -10.38 -22.31 -10.13
CA VAL A 7 -11.17 -21.56 -9.15
C VAL A 7 -10.57 -21.68 -7.76
N ALA A 8 -10.21 -22.90 -7.32
CA ALA A 8 -9.61 -23.11 -6.01
C ALA A 8 -8.29 -22.34 -5.84
N LYS A 9 -7.40 -22.40 -6.85
CA LYS A 9 -6.14 -21.64 -6.84
C LYS A 9 -6.36 -20.14 -6.81
N LEU A 10 -7.30 -19.64 -7.62
CA LEU A 10 -7.61 -18.22 -7.66
C LEU A 10 -8.27 -17.75 -6.36
N GLN A 11 -9.11 -18.58 -5.74
CA GLN A 11 -9.74 -18.29 -4.45
C GLN A 11 -8.67 -18.15 -3.37
N ALA A 12 -7.74 -19.10 -3.28
CA ALA A 12 -6.60 -19.01 -2.35
C ALA A 12 -5.77 -17.72 -2.57
N ALA A 13 -5.47 -17.38 -3.83
CA ALA A 13 -4.74 -16.15 -4.16
C ALA A 13 -5.54 -14.86 -3.84
N THR A 14 -6.87 -14.92 -3.90
CA THR A 14 -7.76 -13.82 -3.52
C THR A 14 -7.76 -13.63 -2.01
N ASP A 15 -7.90 -14.72 -1.26
CA ASP A 15 -7.90 -14.70 0.20
C ASP A 15 -6.56 -14.22 0.75
N GLU A 16 -5.45 -14.63 0.13
CA GLU A 16 -4.11 -14.13 0.45
C GLU A 16 -3.98 -12.62 0.19
N ALA A 17 -4.42 -12.14 -0.99
CA ALA A 17 -4.40 -10.71 -1.30
C ALA A 17 -5.28 -9.91 -0.31
N LYS A 18 -6.44 -10.45 0.07
CA LYS A 18 -7.34 -9.85 1.05
C LYS A 18 -6.69 -9.72 2.43
N ALA A 19 -5.94 -10.75 2.86
CA ALA A 19 -5.21 -10.73 4.12
C ALA A 19 -4.04 -9.72 4.12
N GLN A 20 -3.46 -9.43 2.94
CA GLN A 20 -2.39 -8.44 2.79
C GLN A 20 -2.88 -6.99 2.83
N ILE A 21 -4.14 -6.71 2.46
CA ILE A 21 -4.72 -5.35 2.47
C ILE A 21 -4.53 -4.62 3.81
N PRO A 22 -4.94 -5.17 4.97
CA PRO A 22 -4.78 -4.46 6.25
C PRO A 22 -3.31 -4.23 6.63
N VAL A 23 -2.42 -5.17 6.29
CA VAL A 23 -0.98 -5.04 6.55
C VAL A 23 -0.36 -3.92 5.72
N ALA A 24 -0.66 -3.89 4.42
CA ALA A 24 -0.20 -2.83 3.52
C ALA A 24 -0.79 -1.46 3.91
N LYS A 25 -2.06 -1.42 4.34
CA LYS A 25 -2.70 -0.20 4.83
C LYS A 25 -2.02 0.32 6.10
N GLN A 26 -1.74 -0.55 7.06
CA GLN A 26 -1.04 -0.17 8.28
C GLN A 26 0.36 0.37 7.99
N ALA A 27 1.09 -0.24 7.06
CA ALA A 27 2.41 0.25 6.65
C ALA A 27 2.33 1.66 6.02
N LEU A 28 1.34 1.89 5.16
CA LEU A 28 1.07 3.21 4.59
C LEU A 28 0.73 4.24 5.67
N ASP A 29 -0.18 3.91 6.60
CA ASP A 29 -0.59 4.81 7.68
C ASP A 29 0.59 5.19 8.58
N MET A 30 1.49 4.23 8.86
CA MET A 30 2.71 4.49 9.62
C MET A 30 3.67 5.42 8.86
N ALA A 31 3.90 5.18 7.57
CA ALA A 31 4.78 6.03 6.76
C ALA A 31 4.24 7.47 6.63
N GLN A 32 2.92 7.60 6.41
CA GLN A 32 2.24 8.90 6.38
C GLN A 32 2.38 9.65 7.70
N LYS A 33 2.20 8.94 8.83
CA LYS A 33 2.37 9.52 10.16
C LYS A 33 3.81 10.00 10.40
N GLN A 34 4.80 9.17 10.08
CA GLN A 34 6.21 9.53 10.25
C GLN A 34 6.58 10.78 9.43
N LEU A 35 6.11 10.86 8.17
CA LEU A 35 6.34 12.03 7.35
C LEU A 35 5.64 13.28 7.90
N ALA A 36 4.40 13.14 8.40
CA ALA A 36 3.67 14.24 9.02
C ALA A 36 4.38 14.75 10.28
N ASP A 37 4.83 13.84 11.14
CA ASP A 37 5.56 14.17 12.37
C ASP A 37 6.88 14.88 12.05
N ALA A 38 7.63 14.41 11.04
CA ALA A 38 8.86 15.06 10.59
C ALA A 38 8.61 16.47 10.01
N LYS A 39 7.57 16.63 9.17
CA LYS A 39 7.17 17.95 8.65
C LYS A 39 6.81 18.92 9.77
N ALA A 40 6.04 18.46 10.76
CA ALA A 40 5.65 19.27 11.91
C ALA A 40 6.87 19.70 12.75
N LYS A 41 7.82 18.77 13.00
CA LYS A 41 9.09 19.07 13.66
C LYS A 41 9.83 20.22 12.96
N TYR A 42 9.97 20.17 11.64
CA TYR A 42 10.67 21.21 10.88
C TYR A 42 9.92 22.55 10.83
N GLN A 43 8.58 22.51 10.76
CA GLN A 43 7.74 23.70 10.83
C GLN A 43 7.79 24.39 12.21
N SER A 44 8.08 23.65 13.28
CA SER A 44 8.21 24.19 14.63
C SER A 44 9.56 24.86 14.93
N LEU A 45 10.53 24.78 14.02
CA LEU A 45 11.84 25.40 14.20
C LEU A 45 11.74 26.94 14.19
N SER A 46 12.69 27.62 14.82
CA SER A 46 12.78 29.09 14.73
C SER A 46 13.02 29.55 13.29
N PRO A 47 12.59 30.75 12.90
CA PRO A 47 12.80 31.28 11.54
C PRO A 47 14.26 31.26 11.10
N GLU A 48 15.18 31.54 12.03
CA GLU A 48 16.63 31.50 11.78
C GLU A 48 17.10 30.09 11.40
N LYS A 49 16.63 29.05 12.12
CA LYS A 49 16.96 27.66 11.82
C LYS A 49 16.31 27.18 10.52
N GLN A 50 15.07 27.60 10.26
CA GLN A 50 14.39 27.27 9.01
C GLN A 50 15.10 27.89 7.80
N ALA A 51 15.59 29.13 7.92
CA ALA A 51 16.28 29.83 6.83
C ALA A 51 17.59 29.15 6.40
N THR A 52 18.24 28.42 7.30
CA THR A 52 19.49 27.69 7.02
C THR A 52 19.28 26.20 6.72
N LEU A 53 18.07 25.67 6.91
CA LEU A 53 17.79 24.25 6.77
C LEU A 53 17.74 23.85 5.29
N GLN A 54 18.62 22.94 4.86
CA GLN A 54 18.50 22.33 3.54
C GLN A 54 17.72 21.03 3.63
N VAL A 55 16.96 20.71 2.58
CA VAL A 55 16.16 19.48 2.53
C VAL A 55 17.04 18.23 2.69
N ASN A 56 18.28 18.25 2.20
CA ASN A 56 19.23 17.15 2.32
C ASN A 56 19.79 16.97 3.74
N ASP A 57 19.62 17.97 4.63
CA ASP A 57 19.98 17.87 6.05
C ASP A 57 18.85 17.22 6.87
N THR A 58 17.77 16.78 6.21
CA THR A 58 16.58 16.21 6.85
C THR A 58 16.32 14.78 6.37
N GLU A 59 15.57 14.04 7.16
CA GLU A 59 14.98 12.74 6.82
C GLU A 59 13.82 12.83 5.82
N LEU A 60 13.40 14.04 5.41
CA LEU A 60 12.22 14.22 4.57
C LEU A 60 12.30 13.49 3.22
N PRO A 61 13.42 13.51 2.46
CA PRO A 61 13.52 12.78 1.20
C PRO A 61 13.27 11.27 1.38
N GLU A 62 13.90 10.66 2.38
CA GLU A 62 13.78 9.23 2.66
C GLU A 62 12.37 8.86 3.14
N LEU A 63 11.74 9.71 3.95
CA LEU A 63 10.36 9.52 4.41
C LEU A 63 9.34 9.68 3.27
N ILE A 64 9.56 10.61 2.33
CA ILE A 64 8.72 10.75 1.13
C ILE A 64 8.84 9.50 0.25
N GLU A 65 10.06 9.00 0.03
CA GLU A 65 10.23 7.75 -0.71
C GLU A 65 9.58 6.55 -0.01
N THR A 66 9.63 6.51 1.32
CA THR A 66 9.03 5.45 2.13
C THR A 66 7.50 5.49 2.03
N GLU A 67 6.89 6.67 2.14
CA GLU A 67 5.45 6.86 1.92
C GLU A 67 5.05 6.42 0.50
N LEU A 68 5.80 6.86 -0.52
CA LEU A 68 5.52 6.51 -1.91
C LEU A 68 5.61 4.99 -2.14
N ARG A 69 6.62 4.33 -1.57
CA ARG A 69 6.77 2.87 -1.65
C ARG A 69 5.62 2.16 -0.96
N ALA A 70 5.23 2.59 0.24
CA ALA A 70 4.11 2.00 0.98
C ALA A 70 2.77 2.18 0.24
N GLN A 71 2.55 3.35 -0.36
CA GLN A 71 1.38 3.66 -1.19
C GLN A 71 1.32 2.72 -2.41
N ASN A 72 2.42 2.59 -3.15
CA ASN A 72 2.49 1.71 -4.31
C ASN A 72 2.20 0.23 -3.95
N VAL A 73 2.70 -0.24 -2.79
CA VAL A 73 2.41 -1.58 -2.30
C VAL A 73 0.92 -1.74 -1.99
N TYR A 74 0.33 -0.78 -1.26
CA TYR A 74 -1.09 -0.80 -0.93
C TYR A 74 -1.98 -0.83 -2.18
N ASP A 75 -1.71 0.04 -3.16
CA ASP A 75 -2.46 0.11 -4.41
C ASP A 75 -2.30 -1.18 -5.24
N THR A 76 -1.10 -1.76 -5.25
CA THR A 76 -0.84 -3.03 -5.92
C THR A 76 -1.66 -4.18 -5.31
N VAL A 77 -1.70 -4.26 -3.97
CA VAL A 77 -2.47 -5.29 -3.27
C VAL A 77 -3.97 -5.12 -3.51
N LEU A 78 -4.49 -3.89 -3.46
CA LEU A 78 -5.89 -3.59 -3.80
C LEU A 78 -6.23 -3.99 -5.24
N SER A 79 -5.38 -3.62 -6.19
CA SER A 79 -5.57 -3.95 -7.61
C SER A 79 -5.54 -5.46 -7.85
N LYS A 80 -4.60 -6.18 -7.20
CA LYS A 80 -4.51 -7.64 -7.26
C LYS A 80 -5.79 -8.29 -6.71
N HIS A 81 -6.27 -7.85 -5.54
CA HIS A 81 -7.50 -8.37 -4.95
C HIS A 81 -8.71 -8.14 -5.87
N ALA A 82 -8.92 -6.91 -6.33
CA ALA A 82 -10.04 -6.56 -7.20
C ALA A 82 -10.01 -7.34 -8.54
N THR A 83 -8.82 -7.54 -9.10
CA THR A 83 -8.62 -8.32 -10.33
C THR A 83 -8.98 -9.79 -10.09
N ASN A 84 -8.51 -10.37 -8.98
CA ASN A 84 -8.81 -11.76 -8.66
C ASN A 84 -10.30 -11.99 -8.42
N GLU A 85 -10.99 -11.08 -7.72
CA GLU A 85 -12.44 -11.16 -7.52
C GLU A 85 -13.22 -11.14 -8.83
N ARG A 86 -12.83 -10.28 -9.78
CA ARG A 86 -13.44 -10.25 -11.13
C ARG A 86 -13.27 -11.57 -11.86
N TYR A 87 -12.08 -12.17 -11.82
CA TYR A 87 -11.83 -13.46 -12.45
C TYR A 87 -12.56 -14.61 -11.74
N LEU A 88 -12.66 -14.57 -10.40
CA LEU A 88 -13.43 -15.55 -9.64
C LEU A 88 -14.90 -15.54 -10.04
N ALA A 89 -15.51 -14.36 -10.12
CA ALA A 89 -16.90 -14.21 -10.55
C ALA A 89 -17.10 -14.80 -11.96
N ALA A 90 -16.19 -14.48 -12.89
CA ALA A 90 -16.27 -14.99 -14.26
C ALA A 90 -16.09 -16.52 -14.35
N PHE A 91 -15.24 -17.13 -13.52
CA PHE A 91 -15.07 -18.59 -13.52
C PHE A 91 -16.20 -19.32 -12.80
N LYS A 92 -16.75 -18.78 -11.72
CA LYS A 92 -17.92 -19.34 -11.03
C LYS A 92 -19.14 -19.37 -11.96
N GLN A 93 -19.40 -18.27 -12.68
CA GLN A 93 -20.44 -18.23 -13.72
C GLN A 93 -20.29 -19.33 -14.77
N LYS A 94 -19.05 -19.63 -15.21
CA LYS A 94 -18.78 -20.71 -16.17
C LYS A 94 -18.99 -22.12 -15.60
N LEU A 95 -18.89 -22.28 -14.29
CA LEU A 95 -19.21 -23.52 -13.57
C LEU A 95 -20.71 -23.65 -13.23
N GLY A 96 -21.53 -22.64 -13.54
CA GLY A 96 -22.93 -22.56 -13.12
C GLY A 96 -23.08 -22.29 -11.61
N GLN A 97 -22.08 -21.66 -10.99
CA GLN A 97 -22.04 -21.25 -9.58
C GLN A 97 -22.20 -19.74 -9.43
#